data_AF-A0A8S0FH88-F1
#
_entry.id   AF-A0A8S0FH88-F1
#
_cell.length_a   1.000
_cell.length_b   1.000
_cell.length_c   1.000
_cell.angle_alpha   90.00
_cell.angle_beta   90.00
_cell.angle_gamma   90.00
#
_symmetry.space_group_name_H-M   'P 1'
#
loop_
_entity.id
_entity.type
_entity.pdbx_description
1 polymer ?
#
loop_
_entity_poly.entity_id
_entity_poly.type
_entity_poly.pdbx_seq_one_letter_code
_entity_poly.pdbx_strand_id
1 'polypeptide(L)'
;MMESDTDYRLRIQQAFEGLSVAGSVGAYQYHGRSADGRVADISVTSPSPACVTISVLSRENNGVASEDLLAVVRNALNGEDVRPVADRVTVQSATIVEYQINATLYLYPGPESEPIRAAAVKKLEAYITAQHRLGRDIRLSAIYAALHVEGVQRVGPSKTSWPHHWPTSCSTVRRRLSVPNTAS
;
A
#
# COMPACT_ATOMS: atom_id res chain seq x y z
N MET A 1 -5.98 -17.19 -8.42
CA MET A 1 -5.47 -16.78 -7.10
C MET A 1 -6.66 -16.46 -6.22
N MET A 2 -6.70 -16.90 -4.96
CA MET A 2 -7.83 -16.65 -4.04
C MET A 2 -7.60 -15.36 -3.25
N GLU A 3 -8.65 -14.58 -3.02
CA GLU A 3 -8.60 -13.35 -2.22
C GLU A 3 -8.35 -13.65 -0.72
N SER A 4 -7.80 -12.70 0.05
CA SER A 4 -7.53 -12.88 1.49
C SER A 4 -8.77 -12.56 2.35
N ASP A 5 -8.89 -13.18 3.53
CA ASP A 5 -10.00 -12.94 4.47
C ASP A 5 -10.16 -11.46 4.89
N THR A 6 -9.04 -10.74 5.02
CA THR A 6 -9.04 -9.30 5.31
C THR A 6 -9.64 -8.50 4.16
N ASP A 7 -9.36 -8.87 2.91
CA ASP A 7 -9.87 -8.16 1.74
C ASP A 7 -11.32 -8.52 1.48
N TYR A 8 -11.69 -9.78 1.68
CA TYR A 8 -13.06 -10.24 1.62
C TYR A 8 -13.95 -9.49 2.63
N ARG A 9 -13.49 -9.32 3.87
CA ARG A 9 -14.20 -8.50 4.88
C ARG A 9 -14.36 -7.06 4.45
N LEU A 10 -13.32 -6.45 3.89
CA LEU A 10 -13.41 -5.08 3.38
C LEU A 10 -14.39 -4.97 2.21
N ARG A 11 -14.40 -5.95 1.30
CA ARG A 11 -15.34 -5.97 0.18
C ARG A 11 -16.78 -6.05 0.66
N ILE A 12 -17.07 -6.86 1.68
CA ILE A 12 -18.41 -6.91 2.30
C ILE A 12 -18.82 -5.54 2.83
N GLN A 13 -17.93 -4.85 3.54
CA GLN A 13 -18.21 -3.50 4.06
C GLN A 13 -18.45 -2.49 2.92
N GLN A 14 -17.69 -2.62 1.83
CA GLN A 14 -17.80 -1.75 0.66
C GLN A 14 -18.94 -2.14 -0.29
N ALA A 15 -19.66 -3.24 -0.06
CA ALA A 15 -20.70 -3.72 -0.98
C ALA A 15 -21.83 -2.69 -1.18
N PHE A 16 -22.15 -1.90 -0.15
CA PHE A 16 -23.14 -0.83 -0.26
C PHE A 16 -22.70 0.31 -1.18
N GLU A 17 -21.38 0.57 -1.29
CA GLU A 17 -20.86 1.55 -2.25
C GLU A 17 -21.06 1.08 -3.69
N GLY A 18 -21.05 -0.23 -3.93
CA GLY A 18 -21.31 -0.83 -5.25
C GLY A 18 -22.73 -0.65 -5.77
N LEU A 19 -23.70 -0.30 -4.90
CA LEU A 19 -25.08 0.00 -5.28
C LEU A 19 -25.25 1.43 -5.81
N SER A 20 -24.23 2.27 -5.70
CA SER A 20 -24.26 3.64 -6.17
C SER A 20 -23.96 3.70 -7.67
N VAL A 21 -24.92 4.20 -8.43
CA VAL A 21 -24.80 4.54 -9.86
C VAL A 21 -24.33 5.99 -10.09
N ALA A 22 -24.20 6.78 -9.03
CA ALA A 22 -23.87 8.21 -9.10
C ALA A 22 -22.36 8.49 -9.25
N GLY A 23 -21.53 7.48 -9.51
CA GLY A 23 -20.08 7.65 -9.69
C GLY A 23 -19.35 8.14 -8.45
N SER A 24 -19.75 7.68 -7.25
CA SER A 24 -19.00 7.99 -6.03
C SER A 24 -17.61 7.36 -6.06
N VAL A 25 -16.67 7.96 -5.32
CA VAL A 25 -15.31 7.41 -5.14
C VAL A 25 -15.36 5.95 -4.67
N GLY A 26 -16.26 5.64 -3.72
CA GLY A 26 -16.45 4.29 -3.19
C GLY A 26 -16.94 3.29 -4.22
N ALA A 27 -17.84 3.69 -5.13
CA ALA A 27 -18.36 2.81 -6.19
C ALA A 27 -17.24 2.37 -7.15
N TYR A 28 -16.44 3.32 -7.65
CA TYR A 28 -15.30 3.01 -8.52
C TYR A 28 -14.26 2.13 -7.81
N GLN A 29 -13.99 2.38 -6.53
CA GLN A 29 -13.08 1.55 -5.74
C GLN A 29 -13.60 0.12 -5.58
N TYR A 30 -14.89 -0.06 -5.29
CA TYR A 30 -15.51 -1.37 -5.11
C TYR A 30 -15.49 -2.18 -6.41
N HIS A 31 -15.99 -1.60 -7.51
CA HIS A 31 -16.07 -2.28 -8.81
C HIS A 31 -14.68 -2.61 -9.36
N GLY A 32 -13.73 -1.70 -9.22
CA GLY A 32 -12.37 -1.93 -9.68
C GLY A 32 -11.65 -3.02 -8.86
N ARG A 33 -11.81 -3.03 -7.52
CA ARG A 33 -11.20 -4.07 -6.68
C ARG A 33 -11.86 -5.44 -6.89
N SER A 34 -13.13 -5.45 -7.27
CA SER A 34 -13.88 -6.68 -7.54
C SER A 34 -13.60 -7.26 -8.94
N ALA A 35 -12.96 -6.49 -9.83
CA ALA A 35 -12.73 -6.90 -11.21
C ALA A 35 -11.78 -8.11 -11.33
N ASP A 36 -10.73 -8.17 -10.50
CA ASP A 36 -9.74 -9.24 -10.55
C ASP A 36 -9.04 -9.42 -9.19
N GLY A 37 -8.78 -10.66 -8.78
CA GLY A 37 -8.11 -10.97 -7.51
C GLY A 37 -6.64 -10.54 -7.43
N ARG A 38 -6.01 -10.17 -8.56
CA ARG A 38 -4.65 -9.60 -8.63
C ARG A 38 -4.61 -8.14 -8.17
N VAL A 39 -5.76 -7.46 -8.10
CA VAL A 39 -5.82 -6.09 -7.58
C VAL A 39 -5.57 -6.12 -6.06
N ALA A 40 -4.56 -5.39 -5.61
CA ALA A 40 -4.28 -5.20 -4.19
C ALA A 40 -5.13 -4.06 -3.62
N ASP A 41 -5.16 -2.94 -4.34
CA ASP A 41 -5.88 -1.74 -3.92
C ASP A 41 -6.13 -0.79 -5.10
N ILE A 42 -7.09 0.13 -4.94
CA ILE A 42 -7.42 1.14 -5.96
C ILE A 42 -7.63 2.50 -5.30
N SER A 43 -7.04 3.52 -5.93
CA SER A 43 -7.29 4.92 -5.60
C SER A 43 -7.99 5.60 -6.77
N VAL A 44 -8.94 6.46 -6.45
CA VAL A 44 -9.74 7.21 -7.41
C VAL A 44 -9.61 8.68 -7.06
N THR A 45 -9.17 9.49 -8.03
CA THR A 45 -9.03 10.93 -7.90
C THR A 45 -9.66 11.62 -9.10
N SER A 46 -10.13 12.85 -8.90
CA SER A 46 -10.74 13.66 -9.97
C SER A 46 -10.00 15.00 -10.05
N PRO A 47 -8.92 15.09 -10.85
CA PRO A 47 -8.15 16.33 -10.97
C PRO A 47 -8.93 17.45 -11.67
N SER A 48 -9.93 17.11 -12.48
CA SER A 48 -10.82 18.08 -13.11
C SER A 48 -12.24 17.49 -13.21
N PRO A 49 -13.29 18.33 -13.31
CA PRO A 49 -14.66 17.85 -13.39
C PRO A 49 -14.86 16.81 -14.50
N ALA A 50 -15.56 15.72 -14.18
CA ALA A 50 -15.83 14.59 -15.07
C ALA A 50 -14.57 13.88 -15.64
N CYS A 51 -13.39 14.09 -15.05
CA CYS A 51 -12.17 13.34 -15.40
C CYS A 51 -11.73 12.50 -14.20
N VAL A 52 -12.04 11.22 -14.24
CA VAL A 52 -11.74 10.28 -13.14
C VAL A 52 -10.44 9.55 -13.45
N THR A 53 -9.44 9.70 -12.59
CA THR A 53 -8.17 8.97 -12.68
C THR A 53 -8.14 7.87 -11.63
N ILE A 54 -7.95 6.64 -12.11
CA ILE A 54 -7.98 5.43 -11.30
C ILE A 54 -6.59 4.82 -11.32
N SER A 55 -5.96 4.78 -10.15
CA SER A 55 -4.64 4.20 -9.97
C SER A 55 -4.78 2.81 -9.36
N VAL A 56 -4.28 1.80 -10.07
CA VAL A 56 -4.37 0.39 -9.68
C VAL A 56 -3.06 -0.07 -9.08
N LEU A 57 -3.12 -0.62 -7.86
CA LEU A 57 -2.01 -1.31 -7.23
C LEU A 57 -2.16 -2.81 -7.45
N SER A 58 -1.14 -3.43 -8.05
CA SER A 58 -1.11 -4.88 -8.25
C SER A 58 -0.56 -5.61 -7.02
N ARG A 59 -1.01 -6.84 -6.79
CA ARG A 59 -0.35 -7.79 -5.86
C ARG A 59 0.92 -8.37 -6.46
N GLU A 60 1.00 -8.38 -7.78
CA GLU A 60 2.12 -8.91 -8.56
C GLU A 60 3.09 -7.79 -8.92
N ASN A 61 4.28 -8.17 -9.41
CA ASN A 61 5.29 -7.24 -9.92
C ASN A 61 5.59 -6.07 -8.99
N ASN A 62 5.65 -6.33 -7.69
CA ASN A 62 6.00 -5.33 -6.66
C ASN A 62 5.07 -4.11 -6.64
N GLY A 63 3.79 -4.26 -7.03
CA GLY A 63 2.83 -3.16 -7.09
C GLY A 63 2.48 -2.70 -8.50
N VAL A 64 3.30 -3.04 -9.51
CA VAL A 64 3.08 -2.60 -10.89
C VAL A 64 1.93 -3.39 -11.51
N ALA A 65 0.90 -2.70 -11.97
CA ALA A 65 -0.16 -3.31 -12.75
C ALA A 65 0.32 -3.56 -14.19
N SER A 66 0.16 -4.80 -14.68
CA SER A 66 0.39 -5.13 -16.08
C SER A 66 -0.72 -4.54 -16.95
N GLU A 67 -0.45 -4.32 -18.24
CA GLU A 67 -1.45 -3.82 -19.19
C GLU A 67 -2.69 -4.72 -19.26
N ASP A 68 -2.52 -6.03 -19.15
CA ASP A 68 -3.65 -6.97 -19.09
C ASP A 68 -4.55 -6.71 -17.88
N LEU A 69 -3.97 -6.45 -16.70
CA LEU A 69 -4.74 -6.13 -15.50
C LEU A 69 -5.44 -4.77 -15.63
N LEU A 70 -4.75 -3.78 -16.20
CA LEU A 70 -5.34 -2.47 -16.48
C LEU A 70 -6.51 -2.57 -17.47
N ALA A 71 -6.42 -3.43 -18.48
CA ALA A 71 -7.50 -3.69 -19.42
C ALA A 71 -8.72 -4.35 -18.74
N VAL A 72 -8.50 -5.36 -17.89
CA VAL A 72 -9.58 -5.99 -17.11
C VAL A 72 -10.31 -4.98 -16.23
N VAL A 73 -9.56 -4.17 -15.48
CA VAL A 73 -10.13 -3.13 -14.61
C VAL A 73 -10.86 -2.06 -15.43
N ARG A 74 -10.28 -1.63 -16.56
CA ARG A 74 -10.92 -0.66 -17.47
C ARG A 74 -12.24 -1.19 -18.04
N ASN A 75 -12.29 -2.47 -18.41
CA ASN A 75 -13.50 -3.10 -18.92
C ASN A 75 -14.59 -3.20 -17.83
N ALA A 76 -14.20 -3.58 -16.61
CA ALA A 76 -15.14 -3.64 -15.48
C ALA A 76 -15.75 -2.26 -15.15
N LEU A 77 -14.96 -1.19 -15.26
CA LEU A 77 -15.39 0.18 -14.93
C LEU A 77 -16.10 0.90 -16.09
N ASN A 78 -16.05 0.34 -17.30
CA ASN A 78 -16.74 0.88 -18.48
C ASN A 78 -18.20 0.40 -18.59
N GLY A 79 -18.70 -0.43 -17.67
CA GLY A 79 -20.09 -0.84 -17.65
C GLY A 79 -21.05 0.35 -17.53
N GLU A 80 -22.17 0.31 -18.25
CA GLU A 80 -23.18 1.39 -18.25
C GLU A 80 -23.79 1.62 -16.85
N ASP A 81 -23.86 0.57 -16.03
CA ASP A 81 -24.35 0.63 -14.64
C ASP A 81 -23.27 1.06 -13.63
N VAL A 82 -22.02 1.25 -14.06
CA VAL A 82 -20.88 1.52 -13.15
C VAL A 82 -20.45 2.98 -13.21
N ARG A 83 -20.41 3.59 -14.41
CA ARG A 83 -19.96 4.98 -14.57
C ARG A 83 -21.11 5.91 -14.96
N PRO A 84 -21.15 7.15 -14.43
CA PRO A 84 -21.99 8.19 -14.98
C PRO A 84 -21.63 8.47 -16.45
N VAL A 85 -22.63 8.79 -17.25
CA VAL A 85 -22.50 9.00 -18.71
C VAL A 85 -21.43 10.03 -19.06
N ALA A 86 -21.31 11.10 -18.26
CA ALA A 86 -20.40 12.20 -18.51
C ALA A 86 -18.94 11.93 -18.09
N ASP A 87 -18.67 10.90 -17.29
CA ASP A 87 -17.35 10.66 -16.71
C ASP A 87 -16.39 10.03 -17.72
N ARG A 88 -15.20 10.64 -17.82
CA ARG A 88 -14.05 10.14 -18.58
C ARG A 88 -13.11 9.42 -17.62
N VAL A 89 -13.15 8.09 -17.67
CA VAL A 89 -12.37 7.24 -16.76
C VAL A 89 -11.03 6.88 -17.40
N THR A 90 -9.94 7.23 -16.72
CA THR A 90 -8.57 6.84 -17.08
C THR A 90 -8.05 5.87 -16.04
N VAL A 91 -7.63 4.67 -16.46
CA VAL A 91 -7.05 3.65 -15.58
C VAL A 91 -5.55 3.55 -15.86
N GLN A 92 -4.75 3.69 -14.81
CA GLN A 92 -3.28 3.67 -14.83
C GLN A 92 -2.71 2.83 -13.68
N SER A 93 -1.48 2.36 -13.82
CA SER A 93 -0.76 1.71 -12.70
C SER A 93 -0.42 2.74 -11.62
N ALA A 94 -0.38 2.30 -10.36
CA ALA A 94 0.18 3.10 -9.28
C ALA A 94 1.68 3.36 -9.51
N THR A 95 2.12 4.58 -9.19
CA THR A 95 3.54 4.97 -9.29
C THR A 95 4.30 4.42 -8.10
N ILE A 96 5.30 3.57 -8.29
CA ILE A 96 6.05 3.02 -7.16
C ILE A 96 7.21 3.94 -6.81
N VAL A 97 7.29 4.37 -5.55
CA VAL A 97 8.40 5.16 -5.04
C VAL A 97 9.30 4.24 -4.20
N GLU A 98 10.57 4.15 -4.54
CA GLU A 98 11.51 3.35 -3.76
C GLU A 98 12.05 4.12 -2.54
N TYR A 99 12.23 3.43 -1.42
CA TYR A 99 12.75 4.01 -0.18
C TYR A 99 13.56 2.98 0.60
N GLN A 100 14.41 3.46 1.50
CA GLN A 100 15.22 2.59 2.33
C GLN A 100 15.06 3.00 3.79
N ILE A 101 14.91 1.99 4.65
CA ILE A 101 14.87 2.17 6.10
C ILE A 101 16.17 1.61 6.63
N ASN A 102 17.03 2.51 7.09
CA ASN A 102 18.25 2.17 7.82
C ASN A 102 18.05 2.54 9.29
N ALA A 103 18.05 1.56 10.17
CA ALA A 103 17.83 1.75 11.60
C ALA A 103 18.86 0.97 12.40
N THR A 104 19.41 1.61 13.44
CA THR A 104 20.36 1.00 14.37
C THR A 104 19.62 0.63 15.65
N LEU A 105 19.70 -0.63 16.06
CA LEU A 105 19.10 -1.11 17.31
C LEU A 105 20.16 -1.13 18.42
N TYR A 106 19.79 -0.62 19.58
CA TYR A 106 20.55 -0.77 20.82
C TYR A 106 19.78 -1.73 21.72
N LEU A 107 20.42 -2.85 22.04
CA LEU A 107 19.84 -3.96 22.79
C LEU A 107 20.29 -3.89 24.26
N TYR A 108 19.51 -4.49 25.15
CA TYR A 108 19.98 -4.74 26.51
C TYR A 108 21.14 -5.74 26.50
N PRO A 109 22.06 -5.67 27.47
CA PRO A 109 23.16 -6.63 27.59
C PRO A 109 22.61 -8.04 27.77
N GLY A 110 22.91 -8.93 26.83
CA GLY A 110 22.48 -10.32 26.85
C GLY A 110 22.99 -11.11 25.63
N PRO A 111 23.01 -12.45 25.69
CA PRO A 111 23.50 -13.28 24.59
C PRO A 111 22.54 -13.32 23.38
N GLU A 112 21.28 -12.91 23.54
CA GLU A 112 20.20 -13.13 22.58
C GLU A 112 20.04 -12.02 21.53
N SER A 113 21.13 -11.53 20.94
CA SER A 113 21.03 -10.38 20.02
C SER A 113 20.43 -10.74 18.64
N GLU A 114 20.72 -11.93 18.12
CA GLU A 114 20.24 -12.40 16.81
C GLU A 114 18.72 -12.65 16.76
N PRO A 115 18.10 -13.34 17.73
CA PRO A 115 16.65 -13.54 17.75
C PRO A 115 15.86 -12.23 17.86
N ILE A 116 16.34 -11.28 18.68
CA ILE A 116 15.69 -9.98 18.85
C ILE A 116 15.73 -9.19 17.53
N ARG A 117 16.87 -9.20 16.84
CA ARG A 117 16.97 -8.56 15.51
C ARG A 117 16.01 -9.19 14.51
N ALA A 118 15.95 -10.52 14.44
CA ALA A 118 15.05 -11.21 13.54
C ALA A 118 13.57 -10.89 13.84
N ALA A 119 13.19 -10.81 15.11
CA ALA A 119 11.85 -10.41 15.52
C ALA A 119 11.52 -8.96 15.13
N ALA A 120 12.46 -8.03 15.30
CA ALA A 120 12.30 -6.63 14.90
C ALA A 120 12.10 -6.50 13.38
N VAL A 121 12.93 -7.20 12.60
CA VAL A 121 12.81 -7.25 11.13
C VAL A 121 11.46 -7.80 10.72
N LYS A 122 11.02 -8.93 11.30
CA LYS A 122 9.72 -9.54 11.01
C LYS A 122 8.55 -8.62 11.33
N LYS A 123 8.58 -7.90 12.47
CA LYS A 123 7.55 -6.90 12.81
C LYS A 123 7.54 -5.73 11.81
N LEU A 124 8.72 -5.23 11.44
CA LEU A 124 8.84 -4.14 10.48
C LEU A 124 8.33 -4.58 9.10
N GLU A 125 8.66 -5.78 8.66
CA GLU A 125 8.16 -6.34 7.40
C GLU A 125 6.63 -6.48 7.40
N ALA A 126 6.05 -6.98 8.49
CA ALA A 126 4.62 -7.08 8.65
C ALA A 126 3.94 -5.70 8.60
N TYR A 127 4.51 -4.70 9.30
CA TYR A 127 4.04 -3.32 9.24
C TYR A 127 4.06 -2.78 7.81
N ILE A 128 5.19 -2.90 7.09
CA ILE A 128 5.29 -2.37 5.73
C ILE A 128 4.32 -3.10 4.80
N THR A 129 4.10 -4.41 4.97
CA THR A 129 3.14 -5.15 4.14
C THR A 129 1.71 -4.69 4.42
N ALA A 130 1.37 -4.41 5.68
CA ALA A 130 0.06 -3.85 6.04
C ALA A 130 -0.13 -2.41 5.52
N GLN A 131 0.96 -1.64 5.37
CA GLN A 131 0.94 -0.30 4.77
C GLN A 131 1.07 -0.31 3.25
N HIS A 132 1.25 -1.47 2.61
CA HIS A 132 1.37 -1.61 1.16
C HIS A 132 -0.02 -1.49 0.49
N ARG A 133 -0.62 -0.32 0.66
CA ARG A 133 -1.95 0.08 0.21
C ARG A 133 -1.90 1.54 -0.24
N LEU A 134 -2.87 1.92 -1.07
CA LEU A 134 -2.95 3.25 -1.62
C LEU A 134 -3.46 4.25 -0.57
N GLY A 135 -2.92 5.48 -0.58
CA GLY A 135 -3.29 6.53 0.38
C GLY A 135 -2.79 6.34 1.81
N ARG A 136 -1.87 5.39 2.05
CA ARG A 136 -1.24 5.18 3.36
C ARG A 136 0.20 5.64 3.38
N ASP A 137 0.51 6.57 4.28
CA ASP A 137 1.88 7.03 4.50
C ASP A 137 2.63 6.16 5.50
N ILE A 138 3.92 5.97 5.21
CA ILE A 138 4.87 5.36 6.13
C ILE A 138 5.43 6.45 7.04
N ARG A 139 5.17 6.31 8.34
CA ARG A 139 5.52 7.31 9.34
C ARG A 139 6.75 6.87 10.13
N LEU A 140 7.65 7.80 10.42
CA LEU A 140 8.84 7.52 11.25
C LEU A 140 8.45 6.98 12.63
N SER A 141 7.43 7.56 13.27
CA SER A 141 6.92 7.09 14.57
C SER A 141 6.45 5.63 14.54
N ALA A 142 5.81 5.21 13.45
CA ALA A 142 5.34 3.84 13.29
C ALA A 142 6.50 2.87 12.99
N ILE A 143 7.54 3.30 12.27
CA ILE A 143 8.78 2.54 12.09
C ILE A 143 9.46 2.33 13.45
N TYR A 144 9.59 3.40 14.25
CA TYR A 144 10.13 3.29 15.60
C TYR A 144 9.31 2.31 16.44
N ALA A 145 7.98 2.43 16.44
CA ALA A 145 7.10 1.53 17.18
C ALA A 145 7.25 0.06 16.74
N ALA A 146 7.38 -0.21 15.43
CA ALA A 146 7.56 -1.57 14.92
C ALA A 146 8.91 -2.18 15.32
N LEU A 147 9.96 -1.35 15.40
CA LEU A 147 11.31 -1.75 15.79
C LEU A 147 11.51 -1.91 17.31
N HIS A 148 10.62 -1.33 18.13
CA HIS A 148 10.61 -1.58 19.57
C HIS A 148 9.98 -2.95 19.86
N VAL A 149 10.82 -3.97 19.86
CA VAL A 149 10.51 -5.33 20.33
C VAL A 149 11.10 -5.55 21.72
N GLU A 150 10.64 -6.61 22.39
CA GLU A 150 11.22 -7.02 23.67
C GLU A 150 12.73 -7.21 23.53
N GLY A 151 13.49 -6.63 24.47
CA GLY A 151 14.96 -6.64 24.45
C GLY A 151 15.62 -5.46 23.73
N VAL A 152 14.86 -4.60 23.03
CA VAL A 152 15.38 -3.33 22.48
C VAL A 152 15.27 -2.22 23.52
N GLN A 153 16.40 -1.60 23.85
CA GLN A 153 16.46 -0.46 24.77
C GLN A 153 16.10 0.86 24.07
N ARG A 154 16.67 1.09 22.88
CA ARG A 154 16.37 2.26 22.05
C ARG A 154 16.64 2.00 20.59
N VAL A 155 15.99 2.77 19.74
CA VAL A 155 16.22 2.78 18.29
C VAL A 155 16.94 4.09 17.95
N GLY A 156 18.08 3.98 17.28
CA GLY A 156 18.84 5.14 16.78
C GLY A 156 18.10 5.88 15.66
N PRO A 157 18.57 7.07 15.27
CA PRO A 157 17.92 7.86 14.23
C PRO A 157 17.85 7.06 12.92
N SER A 158 16.62 6.80 12.46
CA SER A 158 16.43 6.16 11.16
C SER A 158 16.68 7.17 10.06
N LYS A 159 17.68 6.94 9.20
CA LYS A 159 17.85 7.72 7.97
C LYS A 159 16.96 7.11 6.90
N THR A 160 15.78 7.71 6.73
CA THR A 160 14.92 7.42 5.58
C THR A 160 15.21 8.46 4.50
N SER A 161 15.85 8.05 3.42
CA SER A 161 16.02 8.90 2.25
C SER A 161 14.74 8.87 1.42
N TRP A 162 13.97 9.96 1.47
CA TRP A 162 12.84 10.19 0.58
C TRP A 162 13.31 10.95 -0.66
N PRO A 163 12.78 10.67 -1.87
CA PRO A 163 12.92 11.61 -2.97
C PRO A 163 12.29 12.95 -2.57
N HIS A 164 12.93 14.05 -2.93
CA HIS A 164 12.61 15.41 -2.44
C HIS A 164 11.25 15.96 -2.94
N HIS A 165 10.50 15.18 -3.72
CA HIS A 165 9.13 15.51 -4.12
C HIS A 165 8.17 14.49 -3.48
N TRP A 166 7.21 14.98 -2.71
CA TRP A 166 6.06 14.18 -2.28
C TRP A 166 5.15 14.01 -3.50
N PRO A 167 4.95 12.82 -4.07
CA PRO A 167 3.99 12.68 -5.15
C PRO A 167 2.60 12.85 -4.55
N THR A 168 1.84 13.81 -5.06
CA THR A 168 0.42 14.02 -4.74
C THR A 168 -0.44 12.80 -5.14
N SER A 169 0.12 11.87 -5.92
CA SER A 169 -0.53 10.64 -6.36
C SER A 169 0.13 9.42 -5.73
N CYS A 170 -0.64 8.75 -4.88
CA CYS A 170 -0.64 7.31 -4.62
C CYS A 170 0.62 6.55 -5.08
N SER A 171 1.64 6.58 -4.23
CA SER A 171 2.84 5.77 -4.43
C SER A 171 2.98 4.69 -3.39
N THR A 172 3.09 3.44 -3.84
CA THR A 172 3.44 2.31 -2.98
C THR A 172 4.95 2.07 -3.01
N VAL A 173 5.49 1.51 -1.92
CA VAL A 173 6.85 1.83 -1.47
C VAL A 173 7.76 0.58 -1.44
N ARG A 174 8.92 0.60 -2.15
CA ARG A 174 9.86 -0.56 -2.26
C ARG A 174 10.96 -0.52 -1.19
N ARG A 175 11.37 -1.67 -0.63
CA ARG A 175 12.24 -1.83 0.56
C ARG A 175 13.70 -2.21 0.24
N ARG A 176 14.65 -1.63 0.98
CA ARG A 176 15.94 -2.26 1.34
C ARG A 176 16.18 -2.03 2.83
N LEU A 177 16.41 -3.11 3.56
CA LEU A 177 16.49 -3.10 5.03
C LEU A 177 17.92 -3.45 5.44
N SER A 178 18.58 -2.54 6.15
CA SER A 178 19.85 -2.84 6.81
C SER A 178 19.73 -2.43 8.27
N VAL A 179 19.85 -3.42 9.16
CA VAL A 179 19.87 -3.23 10.60
C VAL A 179 21.22 -3.74 11.09
N PRO A 180 22.26 -2.89 11.07
CA PRO A 180 23.52 -3.24 11.70
C PRO A 180 23.30 -3.36 13.22
N ASN A 181 23.84 -4.43 13.79
CA ASN A 181 23.81 -4.64 15.23
C ASN A 181 25.01 -3.91 15.85
N THR A 182 24.76 -3.04 16.84
CA THR A 182 25.85 -2.44 17.63
C THR A 182 25.67 -2.90 19.05
N ALA A 183 26.37 -3.96 19.43
CA ALA A 183 26.55 -4.31 20.83
C ALA A 183 27.40 -3.21 21.48
N SER A 184 26.89 -2.62 22.56
CA SER A 184 27.70 -1.81 23.48
C SER A 184 28.23 -2.70 24.60
#